data_AF-A0A7L1H6D0-F1
#
_entry.id   AF-A0A7L1H6D0-F1
#
_cell.length_a   1.000
_cell.length_b   1.000
_cell.length_c   1.000
_cell.angle_alpha   90.00
_cell.angle_beta   90.00
_cell.angle_gamma   90.00
#
_symmetry.space_group_name_H-M   'P 1'
#
loop_
_entity.id
_entity.type
_entity.pdbx_description
1 polymer ?
#
loop_
_entity_poly.entity_id
_entity_poly.type
_entity_poly.pdbx_seq_one_letter_code
_entity_poly.pdbx_strand_id
1 'polypeptide(L)'
;GGANPRISVSRELELKTTLRELVIYIFFLTDLCILTFGMVSTEMYYLNKVMSQLFLEPPYSEDSHSSFRNIESRADFWRFAEGPLLDGLYWDKGYNNTTMLTLQDNNSHIYYENLLLGVAQIRQLKVHNNTCSIYPHFHSFFTDCYSEYRYRAEDRSDFGLKNDSEWKYTSASSLSPWYWGYMGLYSSGGYIFTLPQSKEKSLEKLVFLRQNNWLTRGTRIVFIDFSTYNANINLFCIVRLVVEFPATGGALTSSHTYSVKLLRYVTYYDYFLASCEIAFCLFIITFIIQEAKKMIKLKKKYFESAWNCLDVLLLVVSILAIIFNIYRTVEVSLLMEELLSDPTEYPDFYFLAFWQVLYNELIAVNVFFAWIKIFKYVSFNKTMTQLSSTLSRCAKDILGFAIMFFIVFFAYAQLGYLVFGLQVEEFSSFPNCIFTQFRIVLGDFNFQAIEDANRILGPIYFITFVFFVFFVLLNMFLAIINDTYSEVKADFQLISSEELQIRDLFRQ
;
A
#
# COMPACT_ATOMS: atom_id res chain seq x y z
N GLY A 1 -65.30 -9.26 18.37
CA GLY A 1 -63.90 -9.08 18.77
C GLY A 1 -63.03 -9.63 17.67
N GLY A 2 -62.36 -8.76 16.92
CA GLY A 2 -61.53 -9.15 15.78
C GLY A 2 -60.38 -8.17 15.68
N ALA A 3 -59.25 -8.54 16.28
CA ALA A 3 -58.01 -7.78 16.19
C ALA A 3 -56.87 -8.77 15.92
N ASN A 4 -56.66 -9.10 14.65
CA ASN A 4 -55.40 -9.69 14.17
C ASN A 4 -55.04 -9.45 12.68
N PRO A 5 -55.39 -8.32 12.01
CA PRO A 5 -54.79 -7.99 10.70
C PRO A 5 -53.55 -7.07 10.77
N ARG A 6 -53.14 -6.56 11.95
CA ARG A 6 -52.04 -5.56 12.04
C ARG A 6 -50.63 -6.14 11.85
N ILE A 7 -50.41 -7.41 12.17
CA ILE A 7 -49.07 -8.04 12.15
C ILE A 7 -48.62 -8.36 10.71
N SER A 8 -49.54 -8.83 9.84
CA SER A 8 -49.23 -9.12 8.44
C SER A 8 -48.94 -7.85 7.63
N VAL A 9 -49.73 -6.79 7.84
CA VAL A 9 -49.57 -5.50 7.15
C VAL A 9 -48.25 -4.81 7.53
N SER A 10 -47.79 -4.93 8.78
CA SER A 10 -46.47 -4.41 9.21
C SER A 10 -45.32 -5.13 8.51
N ARG A 11 -45.41 -6.45 8.37
CA ARG A 11 -44.36 -7.29 7.76
C ARG A 11 -44.26 -7.06 6.25
N GLU A 12 -45.40 -6.86 5.57
CA GLU A 12 -45.42 -6.46 4.15
C GLU A 12 -44.85 -5.05 3.93
N LEU A 13 -45.16 -4.11 4.84
CA LEU A 13 -44.61 -2.76 4.79
C LEU A 13 -43.08 -2.78 4.97
N GLU A 14 -42.58 -3.53 5.95
CA GLU A 14 -41.15 -3.73 6.22
C GLU A 14 -40.43 -4.41 5.05
N LEU A 15 -41.03 -5.42 4.43
CA LEU A 15 -40.50 -6.05 3.21
C LEU A 15 -40.41 -5.07 2.05
N LYS A 16 -41.44 -4.25 1.85
CA LYS A 16 -41.46 -3.28 0.75
C LYS A 16 -40.46 -2.14 0.97
N THR A 17 -40.29 -1.66 2.20
CA THR A 17 -39.30 -0.62 2.52
C THR A 17 -37.87 -1.12 2.36
N THR A 18 -37.60 -2.33 2.85
CA THR A 18 -36.26 -2.93 2.79
C THR A 18 -35.86 -3.34 1.38
N LEU A 19 -36.79 -3.86 0.56
CA LEU A 19 -36.54 -4.14 -0.85
C LEU A 19 -36.26 -2.85 -1.64
N ARG A 20 -36.99 -1.76 -1.33
CA ARG A 20 -36.70 -0.44 -1.92
C ARG A 20 -35.32 0.07 -1.52
N GLU A 21 -34.93 -0.07 -0.26
CA GLU A 21 -33.59 0.31 0.21
C GLU A 21 -32.48 -0.53 -0.44
N LEU A 22 -32.71 -1.84 -0.60
CA LEU A 22 -31.79 -2.74 -1.30
C LEU A 22 -31.60 -2.31 -2.76
N VAL A 23 -32.67 -1.99 -3.48
CA VAL A 23 -32.58 -1.54 -4.88
C VAL A 23 -31.76 -0.25 -4.99
N ILE A 24 -32.02 0.74 -4.13
CA ILE A 24 -31.24 1.99 -4.08
C ILE A 24 -29.76 1.68 -3.77
N TYR A 25 -29.51 0.75 -2.85
CA TYR A 25 -28.16 0.37 -2.47
C TYR A 25 -27.41 -0.37 -3.59
N ILE A 26 -28.09 -1.21 -4.37
CA ILE A 26 -27.51 -1.88 -5.55
C ILE A 26 -27.09 -0.85 -6.60
N PHE A 27 -27.91 0.19 -6.85
CA PHE A 27 -27.54 1.26 -7.75
C PHE A 27 -26.31 2.03 -7.25
N PHE A 28 -26.28 2.38 -5.96
CA PHE A 28 -25.11 3.00 -5.34
C PHE A 28 -23.85 2.12 -5.45
N LEU A 29 -23.97 0.82 -5.18
CA LEU A 29 -22.84 -0.11 -5.27
C LEU A 29 -22.34 -0.25 -6.70
N THR A 30 -23.25 -0.30 -7.68
CA THR A 30 -22.90 -0.35 -9.10
C THR A 30 -22.15 0.91 -9.51
N ASP A 31 -22.64 2.07 -9.12
CA ASP A 31 -22.00 3.37 -9.37
C ASP A 31 -20.60 3.43 -8.74
N LEU A 32 -20.47 3.03 -7.47
CA LEU A 32 -19.18 2.94 -6.79
C LEU A 32 -18.20 1.99 -7.51
N CYS A 33 -18.67 0.82 -7.97
CA CYS A 33 -17.85 -0.11 -8.72
C CYS A 33 -17.40 0.49 -10.06
N ILE A 34 -18.29 1.18 -10.78
CA ILE A 34 -17.95 1.85 -12.05
C ILE A 34 -16.86 2.90 -11.81
N LEU A 35 -16.97 3.69 -10.74
CA LEU A 35 -15.95 4.69 -10.39
C LEU A 35 -14.60 4.05 -10.08
N THR A 36 -14.58 2.98 -9.26
CA THR A 36 -13.31 2.33 -8.90
C THR A 36 -12.65 1.60 -10.07
N PHE A 37 -13.43 0.87 -10.88
CA PHE A 37 -12.89 0.17 -12.04
C PHE A 37 -12.55 1.13 -13.19
N GLY A 38 -13.30 2.21 -13.35
CA GLY A 38 -13.01 3.21 -14.37
C GLY A 38 -11.72 3.99 -14.09
N MET A 39 -11.31 4.10 -12.82
CA MET A 39 -10.05 4.74 -12.44
C MET A 39 -8.81 3.84 -12.58
N VAL A 40 -8.97 2.51 -12.56
CA VAL A 40 -7.87 1.55 -12.60
C VAL A 40 -7.92 0.76 -13.91
N SER A 41 -6.95 1.01 -14.80
CA SER A 41 -6.86 0.29 -16.08
C SER A 41 -5.81 -0.84 -16.01
N THR A 42 -5.99 -1.86 -16.85
CA THR A 42 -5.00 -2.93 -17.05
C THR A 42 -3.66 -2.39 -17.59
N GLU A 43 -3.70 -1.29 -18.33
CA GLU A 43 -2.51 -0.62 -18.88
C GLU A 43 -1.58 -0.11 -17.78
N MET A 44 -2.11 0.29 -16.62
CA MET A 44 -1.29 0.70 -15.47
C MET A 44 -0.36 -0.43 -15.00
N TYR A 45 -0.82 -1.69 -15.04
CA TYR A 45 0.00 -2.84 -14.66
C TYR A 45 1.14 -3.06 -15.66
N TYR A 46 0.85 -3.04 -16.96
CA TYR A 46 1.87 -3.25 -17.99
C TYR A 46 2.91 -2.12 -18.02
N LEU A 47 2.47 -0.88 -17.87
CA LEU A 47 3.38 0.27 -17.78
C LEU A 47 4.32 0.15 -16.57
N ASN A 48 3.77 -0.17 -15.38
CA ASN A 48 4.59 -0.40 -14.19
C ASN A 48 5.57 -1.55 -14.38
N LYS A 49 5.12 -2.65 -15.00
CA LYS A 49 5.95 -3.83 -15.23
C LYS A 49 7.11 -3.52 -16.15
N VAL A 50 6.85 -2.90 -17.31
CA VAL A 50 7.90 -2.57 -18.29
C VAL A 50 8.91 -1.59 -17.70
N MET A 51 8.45 -0.55 -16.98
CA MET A 51 9.35 0.39 -16.30
C MET A 51 10.16 -0.30 -15.20
N SER A 52 9.54 -1.18 -14.41
CA SER A 52 10.25 -1.96 -13.39
C SER A 52 11.31 -2.87 -14.02
N GLN A 53 11.02 -3.53 -15.13
CA GLN A 53 11.98 -4.40 -15.81
C GLN A 53 13.17 -3.59 -16.36
N LEU A 54 12.91 -2.43 -16.98
CA LEU A 54 13.96 -1.59 -17.54
C LEU A 54 15.01 -1.14 -16.50
N PHE A 55 14.56 -0.75 -15.30
CA PHE A 55 15.45 -0.17 -14.29
C PHE A 55 15.91 -1.16 -13.21
N LEU A 56 15.17 -2.24 -12.96
CA LEU A 56 15.48 -3.18 -11.87
C LEU A 56 16.23 -4.43 -12.33
N GLU A 57 15.92 -4.95 -13.52
CA GLU A 57 16.51 -6.18 -14.04
C GLU A 57 17.86 -5.90 -14.72
N PRO A 58 18.81 -6.84 -14.70
CA PRO A 58 20.08 -6.67 -15.40
C PRO A 58 19.86 -6.49 -16.91
N PRO A 59 20.57 -5.56 -17.57
CA PRO A 59 20.65 -5.57 -19.02
C PRO A 59 21.27 -6.90 -19.48
N TYR A 60 20.91 -7.36 -20.69
CA TYR A 60 21.40 -8.61 -21.30
C TYR A 60 22.92 -8.68 -21.54
N SER A 61 23.70 -7.68 -21.09
CA SER A 61 25.16 -7.65 -21.18
C SER A 61 25.84 -8.57 -20.16
N GLU A 62 27.05 -9.03 -20.48
CA GLU A 62 27.83 -10.04 -19.74
C GLU A 62 28.17 -9.70 -18.27
N ASP A 63 28.00 -8.44 -17.83
CA ASP A 63 28.23 -8.02 -16.44
C ASP A 63 26.94 -8.02 -15.61
N SER A 64 26.57 -9.18 -15.05
CA SER A 64 25.41 -9.35 -14.16
C SER A 64 25.44 -8.54 -12.85
N HIS A 65 26.56 -7.87 -12.57
CA HIS A 65 26.79 -7.08 -11.35
C HIS A 65 26.30 -5.62 -11.45
N SER A 66 25.78 -5.17 -12.60
CA SER A 66 25.35 -3.77 -12.76
C SER A 66 23.84 -3.53 -12.56
N SER A 67 23.04 -4.55 -12.24
CA SER A 67 21.60 -4.38 -12.02
C SER A 67 21.30 -3.66 -10.71
N PHE A 68 20.18 -2.94 -10.65
CA PHE A 68 19.75 -2.24 -9.44
C PHE A 68 19.56 -3.18 -8.25
N ARG A 69 18.96 -4.35 -8.44
CA ARG A 69 18.71 -5.33 -7.36
C ARG A 69 19.99 -5.91 -6.75
N ASN A 70 21.09 -5.92 -7.51
CA ASN A 70 22.38 -6.49 -7.09
C ASN A 70 23.34 -5.42 -6.54
N ILE A 71 22.87 -4.21 -6.23
CA ILE A 71 23.71 -3.19 -5.62
C ILE A 71 23.99 -3.59 -4.17
N GLU A 72 25.21 -4.07 -3.92
CA GLU A 72 25.70 -4.44 -2.59
C GLU A 72 26.64 -3.38 -1.99
N SER A 73 27.27 -2.55 -2.84
CA SER A 73 28.27 -1.57 -2.44
C SER A 73 28.03 -0.18 -3.02
N ARG A 74 28.67 0.82 -2.41
CA ARG A 74 28.67 2.21 -2.92
C ARG A 74 29.33 2.33 -4.30
N ALA A 75 30.29 1.44 -4.60
CA ALA A 75 30.93 1.42 -5.92
C ALA A 75 29.95 0.91 -6.98
N ASP A 76 29.16 -0.11 -6.65
CA ASP A 76 28.15 -0.66 -7.55
C ASP A 76 27.00 0.30 -7.78
N PHE A 77 26.62 1.09 -6.76
CA PHE A 77 25.69 2.22 -6.95
C PHE A 77 26.18 3.18 -8.04
N TRP A 78 27.44 3.60 -8.01
CA TRP A 78 27.97 4.51 -9.02
C TRP A 78 28.05 3.86 -10.41
N ARG A 79 28.40 2.56 -10.50
CA ARG A 79 28.37 1.82 -11.76
C ARG A 79 26.95 1.77 -12.34
N PHE A 80 25.95 1.52 -11.50
CA PHE A 80 24.54 1.55 -11.89
C PHE A 80 24.12 2.95 -12.35
N ALA A 81 24.47 3.98 -11.57
CA ALA A 81 24.11 5.37 -11.86
C ALA A 81 24.77 5.90 -13.15
N GLU A 82 26.04 5.58 -13.40
CA GLU A 82 26.80 6.04 -14.58
C GLU A 82 26.45 5.25 -15.87
N GLY A 83 25.96 4.01 -15.75
CA GLY A 83 25.62 3.15 -16.88
C GLY A 83 24.11 2.91 -17.02
N PRO A 84 23.58 1.79 -16.47
CA PRO A 84 22.19 1.37 -16.66
C PRO A 84 21.12 2.44 -16.40
N LEU A 85 21.30 3.30 -15.40
CA LEU A 85 20.37 4.38 -15.12
C LEU A 85 20.29 5.39 -16.27
N LEU A 86 21.45 5.89 -16.74
CA LEU A 86 21.50 6.86 -17.84
C LEU A 86 21.07 6.23 -19.15
N ASP A 87 21.44 4.96 -19.40
CA ASP A 87 21.00 4.21 -20.58
C ASP A 87 19.48 4.01 -20.59
N GLY A 88 18.87 3.81 -19.42
CA GLY A 88 17.41 3.69 -19.28
C GLY A 88 16.68 5.02 -19.44
N LEU A 89 17.23 6.13 -18.94
CA LEU A 89 16.62 7.47 -19.01
C LEU A 89 16.78 8.15 -20.38
N TYR A 90 17.95 8.01 -21.02
CA TYR A 90 18.30 8.73 -22.25
C TYR A 90 18.51 7.75 -23.42
N TRP A 91 17.50 7.70 -24.29
CA TRP A 91 17.48 6.85 -25.48
C TRP A 91 17.91 7.64 -26.71
N ASP A 92 19.21 7.59 -27.01
CA ASP A 92 19.80 8.40 -28.09
C ASP A 92 19.81 7.68 -29.47
N LYS A 93 19.53 6.36 -29.48
CA LYS A 93 19.64 5.52 -30.68
C LYS A 93 18.26 5.09 -31.19
N GLY A 94 17.93 5.55 -32.40
CA GLY A 94 16.82 4.99 -33.16
C GLY A 94 17.15 3.61 -33.73
N TYR A 95 16.11 2.90 -34.18
CA TYR A 95 16.20 1.53 -34.73
C TYR A 95 17.24 1.36 -35.86
N ASN A 96 17.60 2.43 -36.57
CA ASN A 96 18.48 2.41 -37.74
C ASN A 96 19.91 2.94 -37.49
N ASN A 97 20.36 3.12 -36.24
CA ASN A 97 21.67 3.74 -35.89
C ASN A 97 21.90 5.15 -36.48
N THR A 98 20.99 5.68 -37.29
CA THR A 98 20.83 7.10 -37.49
C THR A 98 20.37 7.66 -36.15
N THR A 99 21.20 8.51 -35.54
CA THR A 99 20.73 9.47 -34.54
C THR A 99 19.44 10.05 -35.09
N MET A 100 18.34 9.97 -34.33
CA MET A 100 17.10 10.60 -34.76
C MET A 100 17.38 12.11 -34.88
N LEU A 101 17.74 12.54 -36.08
CA LEU A 101 18.10 13.91 -36.46
C LEU A 101 16.86 14.82 -36.54
N THR A 102 15.80 14.50 -35.78
CA THR A 102 14.58 15.29 -35.67
C THR A 102 13.96 15.14 -34.29
N LEU A 103 14.68 15.56 -33.26
CA LEU A 103 14.04 16.15 -32.08
C LEU A 103 14.71 17.52 -31.88
N GLN A 104 14.08 18.55 -32.43
CA GLN A 104 14.41 19.95 -32.13
C GLN A 104 14.15 20.30 -30.64
N ASP A 105 13.59 19.36 -29.88
CA ASP A 105 13.33 19.49 -28.46
C ASP A 105 14.22 18.49 -27.69
N ASN A 106 14.93 18.94 -26.66
CA ASN A 106 15.83 18.17 -25.77
C ASN A 106 15.10 17.08 -24.94
N ASN A 107 14.04 16.49 -25.46
CA ASN A 107 13.13 15.63 -24.74
C ASN A 107 13.51 14.16 -24.95
N SER A 108 13.80 13.45 -23.86
CA SER A 108 14.10 12.02 -23.91
C SER A 108 12.81 11.19 -23.86
N HIS A 109 12.72 10.22 -24.76
CA HIS A 109 11.60 9.29 -24.86
C HIS A 109 12.05 7.87 -24.52
N ILE A 110 11.57 7.33 -23.39
CA ILE A 110 11.83 5.97 -22.95
C ILE A 110 10.92 5.00 -23.72
N TYR A 111 11.50 3.97 -24.33
CA TYR A 111 10.82 3.07 -25.26
C TYR A 111 10.12 3.80 -26.42
N TYR A 112 10.62 4.98 -26.80
CA TYR A 112 10.06 5.85 -27.85
C TYR A 112 8.66 6.44 -27.56
N GLU A 113 7.89 5.89 -26.63
CA GLU A 113 6.51 6.32 -26.34
C GLU A 113 6.36 7.12 -25.04
N ASN A 114 7.22 6.88 -24.04
CA ASN A 114 7.10 7.50 -22.73
C ASN A 114 8.02 8.72 -22.66
N LEU A 115 7.46 9.91 -22.54
CA LEU A 115 8.20 11.15 -22.39
C LEU A 115 8.75 11.26 -20.95
N LEU A 116 10.04 11.54 -20.78
CA LEU A 116 10.59 11.95 -19.48
C LEU A 116 10.13 13.37 -19.17
N LEU A 117 9.51 13.56 -18.00
CA LEU A 117 9.04 14.87 -17.55
C LEU A 117 10.13 15.57 -16.72
N GLY A 118 10.56 16.74 -17.18
CA GLY A 118 11.60 17.53 -16.53
C GLY A 118 12.93 16.78 -16.54
N VAL A 119 13.51 16.59 -15.36
CA VAL A 119 14.78 15.92 -15.15
C VAL A 119 14.72 14.96 -13.97
N ALA A 120 15.58 13.94 -13.95
CA ALA A 120 15.71 13.06 -12.79
C ALA A 120 16.41 13.79 -11.62
N GLN A 121 15.93 13.56 -10.40
CA GLN A 121 16.47 14.12 -9.17
C GLN A 121 17.11 13.00 -8.33
N ILE A 122 18.30 13.25 -7.80
CA ILE A 122 18.97 12.36 -6.85
C ILE A 122 19.08 13.09 -5.51
N ARG A 123 18.62 12.43 -4.45
CA ARG A 123 18.58 12.97 -3.09
C ARG A 123 19.25 12.03 -2.12
N GLN A 124 19.98 12.57 -1.14
CA GLN A 124 20.68 11.81 -0.14
C GLN A 124 20.44 12.34 1.28
N LEU A 125 20.38 11.41 2.24
CA LEU A 125 20.46 11.72 3.67
C LEU A 125 21.76 11.22 4.30
N LYS A 126 22.25 12.01 5.25
CA LYS A 126 23.50 11.78 5.98
C LYS A 126 23.29 11.87 7.48
N VAL A 127 24.16 11.19 8.21
CA VAL A 127 24.25 11.23 9.66
C VAL A 127 25.55 11.92 10.07
N HIS A 128 25.49 12.70 11.15
CA HIS A 128 26.64 13.43 11.65
C HIS A 128 27.75 12.48 12.16
N ASN A 129 28.99 12.96 12.15
CA ASN A 129 30.10 12.21 12.72
C ASN A 129 29.97 12.13 14.25
N ASN A 130 30.50 11.08 14.86
CA ASN A 130 30.47 10.82 16.31
C ASN A 130 29.06 10.75 16.92
N THR A 131 28.11 10.22 16.15
CA THR A 131 26.73 9.97 16.61
C THR A 131 26.60 8.69 17.43
N CYS A 132 27.61 7.83 17.40
CA CYS A 132 27.70 6.63 18.24
C CYS A 132 28.90 6.67 19.18
N SER A 133 28.76 6.05 20.35
CA SER A 133 29.83 5.89 21.33
C SER A 133 30.65 4.64 21.01
N ILE A 134 31.90 4.84 20.60
CA ILE A 134 32.88 3.76 20.44
C ILE A 134 33.33 3.31 21.84
N TYR A 135 33.46 2.00 22.05
CA TYR A 135 33.94 1.47 23.33
C TYR A 135 35.42 1.86 23.56
N PRO A 136 35.84 2.25 24.77
CA PRO A 136 37.15 2.89 25.00
C PRO A 136 38.37 2.13 24.46
N HIS A 137 38.34 0.80 24.50
CA HIS A 137 39.46 -0.04 24.03
C HIS A 137 39.65 0.01 22.49
N PHE A 138 38.64 0.44 21.74
CA PHE A 138 38.68 0.50 20.28
C PHE A 138 38.89 1.91 19.70
N HIS A 139 39.08 2.94 20.54
CA HIS A 139 39.33 4.31 20.06
C HIS A 139 40.63 4.46 19.25
N SER A 140 41.62 3.58 19.46
CA SER A 140 42.84 3.57 18.66
C SER A 140 42.61 3.13 17.22
N PHE A 141 41.56 2.34 16.96
CA PHE A 141 41.25 1.78 15.64
C PHE A 141 40.19 2.59 14.89
N PHE A 142 39.32 3.29 15.61
CA PHE A 142 38.21 4.04 15.03
C PHE A 142 38.19 5.48 15.56
N THR A 143 38.42 6.43 14.65
CA THR A 143 38.30 7.87 14.92
C THR A 143 36.87 8.38 14.73
N ASP A 144 36.13 7.78 13.79
CA ASP A 144 34.82 8.25 13.34
C ASP A 144 33.75 7.16 13.50
N CYS A 145 32.59 7.58 14.02
CA CYS A 145 31.44 6.71 14.28
C CYS A 145 30.15 7.30 13.70
N TYR A 146 29.43 6.50 12.90
CA TYR A 146 28.14 6.89 12.33
C TYR A 146 27.06 5.91 12.77
N SER A 147 26.04 6.38 13.51
CA SER A 147 24.93 5.55 13.97
C SER A 147 23.96 5.18 12.84
N GLU A 148 22.96 4.38 13.15
CA GLU A 148 21.74 4.25 12.34
C GLU A 148 21.08 5.63 12.10
N TYR A 149 20.26 5.73 11.05
CA TYR A 149 19.53 6.96 10.78
C TYR A 149 18.52 7.25 11.88
N ARG A 150 18.61 8.44 12.46
CA ARG A 150 17.59 9.02 13.34
C ARG A 150 17.45 10.48 12.96
N TYR A 151 16.23 11.01 13.00
CA TYR A 151 15.98 12.42 12.64
C TYR A 151 16.86 13.41 13.44
N ARG A 152 17.16 13.12 14.71
CA ARG A 152 18.04 13.95 15.55
C ARG A 152 19.53 13.86 15.19
N ALA A 153 19.94 12.77 14.55
CA ALA A 153 21.32 12.51 14.15
C ALA A 153 21.58 12.90 12.68
N GLU A 154 20.56 13.38 11.98
CA GLU A 154 20.62 13.87 10.61
C GLU A 154 21.60 15.04 10.49
N ASP A 155 22.55 14.93 9.55
CA ASP A 155 23.51 15.99 9.27
C ASP A 155 22.87 17.03 8.34
N ARG A 156 22.88 18.28 8.78
CA ARG A 156 22.35 19.44 8.05
C ARG A 156 23.43 20.45 7.68
N SER A 157 24.69 20.11 7.95
CA SER A 157 25.82 21.00 7.67
C SER A 157 26.29 20.87 6.22
N ASP A 158 26.76 21.97 5.61
CA ASP A 158 27.30 21.92 4.26
C ASP A 158 28.60 21.09 4.22
N PHE A 159 28.76 20.20 3.24
CA PHE A 159 29.91 19.29 3.13
C PHE A 159 30.58 19.37 1.76
N GLY A 160 31.82 18.87 1.62
CA GLY A 160 32.50 18.85 0.32
C GLY A 160 32.72 20.25 -0.28
N LEU A 161 32.34 20.44 -1.55
CA LEU A 161 32.53 21.68 -2.30
C LEU A 161 31.37 22.67 -2.03
N LYS A 162 31.41 23.32 -0.87
CA LYS A 162 30.37 24.22 -0.31
C LYS A 162 29.80 25.33 -1.22
N ASN A 163 30.40 25.55 -2.39
CA ASN A 163 29.99 26.59 -3.32
C ASN A 163 28.69 26.22 -4.04
N ASP A 164 28.51 24.96 -4.41
CA ASP A 164 27.38 24.52 -5.23
C ASP A 164 26.20 24.05 -4.38
N SER A 165 25.00 24.04 -4.97
CA SER A 165 23.75 23.66 -4.27
C SER A 165 23.71 22.18 -3.91
N GLU A 166 24.42 21.32 -4.64
CA GLU A 166 24.48 19.86 -4.44
C GLU A 166 25.08 19.45 -3.08
N TRP A 167 25.78 20.38 -2.44
CA TRP A 167 26.53 20.21 -1.20
C TRP A 167 25.87 20.88 0.01
N LYS A 168 24.77 21.61 -0.22
CA LYS A 168 24.00 22.31 0.79
C LYS A 168 22.76 21.51 1.17
N TYR A 169 22.39 21.58 2.45
CA TYR A 169 21.22 20.88 2.94
C TYR A 169 19.94 21.65 2.59
N THR A 170 19.01 20.98 1.91
CA THR A 170 17.67 21.50 1.64
C THR A 170 16.68 20.92 2.65
N SER A 171 16.01 21.81 3.39
CA SER A 171 14.93 21.42 4.29
C SER A 171 13.66 21.09 3.51
N ALA A 172 12.98 20.01 3.87
CA ALA A 172 11.70 19.67 3.26
C ALA A 172 10.55 20.56 3.72
N SER A 173 9.51 20.66 2.89
CA SER A 173 8.24 21.28 3.26
C SER A 173 7.57 20.48 4.39
N SER A 174 6.82 21.17 5.27
CA SER A 174 6.17 20.54 6.42
C SER A 174 5.14 19.46 6.04
N LEU A 175 4.63 19.49 4.81
CA LEU A 175 3.61 18.57 4.32
C LEU A 175 4.20 17.29 3.68
N SER A 176 5.49 17.28 3.35
CA SER A 176 6.12 16.17 2.63
C SER A 176 6.11 14.85 3.43
N PRO A 177 5.67 13.72 2.84
CA PRO A 177 5.57 12.44 3.52
C PRO A 177 6.96 11.84 3.74
N TRP A 178 7.17 11.30 4.93
CA TRP A 178 8.39 10.56 5.26
C TRP A 178 8.38 9.22 4.53
N TYR A 179 9.56 8.76 4.13
CA TYR A 179 9.70 7.48 3.44
C TYR A 179 9.90 6.35 4.44
N TRP A 180 9.02 5.36 4.41
CA TRP A 180 9.14 4.14 5.22
C TRP A 180 9.97 3.11 4.46
N GLY A 181 11.23 2.96 4.86
CA GLY A 181 12.18 2.02 4.28
C GLY A 181 12.24 0.67 5.01
N TYR A 182 13.17 -0.19 4.61
CA TYR A 182 13.38 -1.48 5.29
C TYR A 182 14.04 -1.29 6.67
N MET A 183 15.02 -0.39 6.74
CA MET A 183 15.81 -0.17 7.97
C MET A 183 15.24 0.89 8.90
N GLY A 184 14.46 1.84 8.36
CA GLY A 184 13.95 2.93 9.17
C GLY A 184 13.07 3.91 8.40
N LEU A 185 12.69 4.96 9.12
CA LEU A 185 11.83 6.03 8.63
C LEU A 185 12.69 7.25 8.30
N TYR A 186 12.61 7.72 7.06
CA TYR A 186 13.49 8.74 6.50
C TYR A 186 12.76 10.05 6.22
N SER A 187 13.39 11.18 6.56
CA SER A 187 12.85 12.50 6.26
C SER A 187 12.89 12.81 4.76
N SER A 188 12.08 13.76 4.32
CA SER A 188 12.01 14.17 2.90
C SER A 188 13.08 15.21 2.53
N GLY A 189 13.88 15.68 3.49
CA GLY A 189 14.94 16.67 3.24
C GLY A 189 16.20 16.02 2.67
N GLY A 190 17.29 16.77 2.66
CA GLY A 190 18.62 16.24 2.36
C GLY A 190 19.42 17.07 1.38
N TYR A 191 20.45 16.44 0.84
CA TYR A 191 21.29 17.00 -0.22
C TYR A 191 20.76 16.52 -1.55
N ILE A 192 20.49 17.44 -2.46
CA ILE A 192 19.72 17.18 -3.67
C ILE A 192 20.50 17.71 -4.87
N PHE A 193 20.49 16.95 -5.96
CA PHE A 193 20.93 17.44 -7.26
C PHE A 193 20.05 16.88 -8.37
N THR A 194 19.94 17.63 -9.46
CA THR A 194 19.23 17.21 -10.66
C THR A 194 20.22 16.80 -11.75
N LEU A 195 19.81 15.82 -12.56
CA LEU A 195 20.55 15.38 -13.75
C LEU A 195 20.21 16.28 -14.93
N PRO A 196 21.20 16.81 -15.68
CA PRO A 196 20.94 17.52 -16.92
C PRO A 196 20.11 16.73 -17.94
N GLN A 197 19.44 17.41 -18.89
CA GLN A 197 18.66 16.73 -19.94
C GLN A 197 19.52 15.93 -20.94
N SER A 198 20.81 16.24 -21.06
CA SER A 198 21.74 15.53 -21.96
C SER A 198 22.47 14.41 -21.22
N LYS A 199 22.51 13.22 -21.83
CA LYS A 199 23.21 12.05 -21.31
C LYS A 199 24.69 12.32 -21.01
N GLU A 200 25.40 12.97 -21.92
CA GLU A 200 26.84 13.27 -21.79
C GLU A 200 27.08 14.20 -20.58
N LYS A 201 26.28 15.27 -20.44
CA LYS A 201 26.37 16.18 -19.30
C LYS A 201 26.01 15.50 -17.98
N SER A 202 25.03 14.60 -17.99
CA SER A 202 24.65 13.82 -16.80
C SER A 202 25.75 12.86 -16.38
N LEU A 203 26.44 12.23 -17.34
CA LEU A 203 27.60 11.40 -17.06
C LEU A 203 28.75 12.22 -16.45
N GLU A 204 29.07 13.38 -17.04
CA GLU A 204 30.10 14.29 -16.50
C GLU A 204 29.77 14.72 -15.06
N LYS A 205 28.50 15.06 -14.78
CA LYS A 205 28.04 15.44 -13.44
C LYS A 205 28.17 14.30 -12.43
N LEU A 206 27.78 13.08 -12.80
CA LEU A 206 27.90 11.91 -11.91
C LEU A 206 29.36 11.56 -11.63
N VAL A 207 30.22 11.59 -12.66
CA VAL A 207 31.66 11.35 -12.50
C VAL A 207 32.29 12.42 -11.59
N PHE A 208 31.91 13.69 -11.74
CA PHE A 208 32.34 14.77 -10.86
C PHE A 208 31.93 14.54 -9.40
N LEU A 209 30.68 14.14 -9.15
CA LEU A 209 30.19 13.86 -7.80
C LEU A 209 30.86 12.63 -7.17
N ARG A 210 31.15 11.60 -7.98
CA ARG A 210 31.92 10.43 -7.54
C ARG A 210 33.34 10.80 -7.15
N GLN A 211 34.05 11.55 -7.99
CA GLN A 211 35.43 11.98 -7.73
C GLN A 211 35.53 12.85 -6.46
N ASN A 212 34.51 13.64 -6.16
CA ASN A 212 34.43 14.49 -4.97
C ASN A 212 33.79 13.80 -3.74
N ASN A 213 33.57 12.49 -3.78
CA ASN A 213 33.02 11.70 -2.67
C ASN A 213 31.68 12.23 -2.12
N TRP A 214 30.72 12.52 -3.01
CA TRP A 214 29.37 12.93 -2.58
C TRP A 214 28.71 11.88 -1.67
N LEU A 215 28.86 10.59 -2.01
CA LEU A 215 28.56 9.46 -1.13
C LEU A 215 29.68 9.22 -0.12
N THR A 216 29.35 9.34 1.16
CA THR A 216 30.31 9.21 2.29
C THR A 216 29.94 8.02 3.18
N ARG A 217 30.77 7.69 4.17
CA ARG A 217 30.46 6.62 5.15
C ARG A 217 29.23 6.94 6.01
N GLY A 218 28.92 8.21 6.22
CA GLY A 218 27.75 8.68 6.96
C GLY A 218 26.45 8.71 6.14
N THR A 219 26.51 8.38 4.85
CA THR A 219 25.31 8.27 3.99
C THR A 219 24.46 7.10 4.45
N ARG A 220 23.13 7.29 4.53
CA ARG A 220 22.19 6.25 4.98
C ARG A 220 21.18 5.84 3.93
N ILE A 221 20.81 6.75 3.05
CA ILE A 221 19.86 6.47 1.99
C ILE A 221 20.09 7.42 0.82
N VAL A 222 19.89 6.91 -0.39
CA VAL A 222 19.89 7.66 -1.63
C VAL A 222 18.60 7.35 -2.37
N PHE A 223 17.93 8.39 -2.85
CA PHE A 223 16.73 8.34 -3.66
C PHE A 223 17.07 8.79 -5.07
N ILE A 224 16.55 8.11 -6.08
CA ILE A 224 16.56 8.52 -7.47
C ILE A 224 15.10 8.61 -7.90
N ASP A 225 14.64 9.83 -8.15
CA ASP A 225 13.26 10.14 -8.44
C ASP A 225 13.14 10.73 -9.85
N PHE A 226 12.23 10.19 -10.64
CA PHE A 226 11.90 10.74 -11.95
C PHE A 226 10.46 10.38 -12.33
N SER A 227 9.90 11.17 -13.24
CA SER A 227 8.52 11.02 -13.68
C SER A 227 8.48 10.94 -15.19
N THR A 228 7.61 10.07 -15.72
CA THR A 228 7.41 9.88 -17.14
C THR A 228 5.92 10.01 -17.47
N TYR A 229 5.62 10.38 -18.71
CA TYR A 229 4.26 10.50 -19.21
C TYR A 229 4.11 9.74 -20.51
N ASN A 230 3.14 8.84 -20.56
CA ASN A 230 2.77 8.13 -21.78
C ASN A 230 1.56 8.84 -22.42
N ALA A 231 1.78 9.43 -23.60
CA ALA A 231 0.76 10.17 -24.33
C ALA A 231 -0.32 9.26 -24.94
N ASN A 232 0.01 8.01 -25.29
CA ASN A 232 -0.91 7.08 -25.96
C ASN A 232 -2.08 6.68 -25.04
N ILE A 233 -1.79 6.50 -23.75
CA ILE A 233 -2.76 6.04 -22.75
C ILE A 233 -3.09 7.11 -21.69
N ASN A 234 -2.48 8.30 -21.77
CA ASN A 234 -2.65 9.40 -20.82
C ASN A 234 -2.41 8.95 -19.36
N LEU A 235 -1.26 8.32 -19.11
CA LEU A 235 -0.83 7.88 -17.79
C LEU A 235 0.54 8.46 -17.44
N PHE A 236 0.66 8.90 -16.19
CA PHE A 236 1.93 9.28 -15.58
C PHE A 236 2.52 8.06 -14.90
N CYS A 237 3.81 7.81 -15.07
CA CYS A 237 4.54 6.78 -14.34
C CYS A 237 5.67 7.45 -13.55
N ILE A 238 5.53 7.42 -12.23
CA ILE A 238 6.47 7.99 -11.28
C ILE A 238 7.33 6.84 -10.74
N VAL A 239 8.64 6.98 -10.85
CA VAL A 239 9.61 5.98 -10.38
C VAL A 239 10.45 6.58 -9.27
N ARG A 240 10.51 5.87 -8.15
CA ARG A 240 11.43 6.12 -7.04
C ARG A 240 12.28 4.88 -6.81
N LEU A 241 13.57 4.99 -7.08
CA LEU A 241 14.55 3.97 -6.75
C LEU A 241 15.26 4.38 -5.46
N VAL A 242 15.41 3.46 -4.53
CA VAL A 242 15.94 3.72 -3.19
C VAL A 242 17.07 2.75 -2.88
N VAL A 243 18.20 3.30 -2.43
CA VAL A 243 19.34 2.52 -1.96
C VAL A 243 19.64 2.92 -0.52
N GLU A 244 19.38 2.00 0.40
CA GLU A 244 19.66 2.11 1.83
C GLU A 244 21.07 1.59 2.13
N PHE A 245 21.86 2.37 2.87
CA PHE A 245 23.18 1.98 3.36
C PHE A 245 23.08 1.79 4.88
N PRO A 246 22.85 0.57 5.38
CA PRO A 246 22.73 0.33 6.81
C PRO A 246 24.05 0.62 7.53
N ALA A 247 23.97 0.90 8.84
CA ALA A 247 25.16 1.21 9.65
C ALA A 247 26.15 0.04 9.75
N THR A 248 25.68 -1.18 9.49
CA THR A 248 26.48 -2.41 9.37
C THR A 248 27.37 -2.42 8.12
N GLY A 249 27.12 -1.54 7.15
CA GLY A 249 27.72 -1.59 5.82
C GLY A 249 26.88 -2.39 4.81
N GLY A 250 27.34 -2.45 3.57
CA GLY A 250 26.56 -2.98 2.45
C GLY A 250 25.52 -1.98 1.92
N ALA A 251 24.66 -2.45 1.03
CA ALA A 251 23.55 -1.68 0.44
C ALA A 251 22.33 -2.59 0.29
N LEU A 252 21.15 -2.00 0.47
CA LEU A 252 19.86 -2.65 0.25
C LEU A 252 19.05 -1.80 -0.71
N THR A 253 18.43 -2.43 -1.69
CA THR A 253 17.69 -1.72 -2.73
C THR A 253 16.19 -1.95 -2.58
N SER A 254 15.42 -0.88 -2.69
CA SER A 254 13.96 -0.93 -2.83
C SER A 254 13.52 -0.01 -3.97
N SER A 255 12.33 -0.26 -4.50
CA SER A 255 11.82 0.49 -5.65
C SER A 255 10.32 0.64 -5.54
N HIS A 256 9.81 1.82 -5.91
CA HIS A 256 8.40 2.09 -6.08
C HIS A 256 8.14 2.65 -7.46
N THR A 257 7.17 2.06 -8.15
CA THR A 257 6.72 2.51 -9.48
C THR A 257 5.22 2.68 -9.42
N TYR A 258 4.77 3.92 -9.59
CA TYR A 258 3.37 4.30 -9.51
C TYR A 258 2.87 4.80 -10.85
N SER A 259 1.89 4.11 -11.42
CA SER A 259 1.14 4.58 -12.58
C SER A 259 -0.13 5.28 -12.12
N VAL A 260 -0.32 6.53 -12.55
CA VAL A 260 -1.41 7.39 -12.10
C VAL A 260 -2.01 8.16 -13.26
N LYS A 261 -3.34 8.20 -13.31
CA LYS A 261 -4.08 9.06 -14.24
C LYS A 261 -4.34 10.43 -13.60
N LEU A 262 -3.44 11.39 -13.82
CA LEU A 262 -3.57 12.75 -13.27
C LEU A 262 -4.53 13.63 -14.10
N LEU A 263 -4.56 13.44 -15.42
CA LEU A 263 -5.43 14.17 -16.34
C LEU A 263 -6.75 13.42 -16.55
N ARG A 264 -7.85 13.92 -15.99
CA ARG A 264 -9.12 13.17 -15.85
C ARG A 264 -10.22 13.48 -16.86
N TYR A 265 -10.10 14.49 -17.73
CA TYR A 265 -11.20 14.90 -18.63
C TYR A 265 -10.78 15.02 -20.09
N VAL A 266 -10.23 13.93 -20.64
CA VAL A 266 -9.72 13.92 -22.02
C VAL A 266 -10.65 13.14 -22.95
N THR A 267 -11.05 11.93 -22.55
CA THR A 267 -11.81 11.03 -23.41
C THR A 267 -13.32 11.10 -23.17
N TYR A 268 -14.14 10.61 -24.11
CA TYR A 268 -15.59 10.50 -23.88
C TYR A 268 -15.96 9.63 -22.68
N TYR A 269 -15.18 8.58 -22.43
CA TYR A 269 -15.36 7.72 -21.26
C TYR A 269 -15.11 8.48 -19.94
N ASP A 270 -14.16 9.41 -19.94
CA ASP A 270 -13.89 10.26 -18.78
C ASP A 270 -15.06 11.20 -18.43
N TYR A 271 -15.76 11.74 -19.43
CA TYR A 271 -16.98 12.53 -19.19
C TYR A 271 -18.15 11.67 -18.67
N PHE A 272 -18.21 10.41 -19.08
CA PHE A 272 -19.15 9.44 -18.49
C PHE A 272 -18.80 9.18 -17.02
N LEU A 273 -17.53 8.98 -16.68
CA LEU A 273 -17.08 8.85 -15.29
C LEU A 273 -17.42 10.10 -14.46
N ALA A 274 -17.23 11.29 -15.01
CA ALA A 274 -17.60 12.54 -14.34
C ALA A 274 -19.10 12.59 -14.00
N SER A 275 -19.95 12.04 -14.88
CA SER A 275 -21.39 11.93 -14.64
C SER A 275 -21.70 10.95 -13.50
N CYS A 276 -20.98 9.83 -13.41
CA CYS A 276 -21.04 8.92 -12.27
C CYS A 276 -20.53 9.58 -10.98
N GLU A 277 -19.48 10.42 -11.02
CA GLU A 277 -19.00 11.13 -9.83
C GLU A 277 -20.06 12.09 -9.26
N ILE A 278 -20.83 12.76 -10.14
CA ILE A 278 -21.97 13.59 -9.74
C ILE A 278 -23.08 12.73 -9.12
N ALA A 279 -23.41 11.59 -9.73
CA ALA A 279 -24.40 10.65 -9.19
C ALA A 279 -23.98 10.12 -7.80
N PHE A 280 -22.71 9.77 -7.63
CA PHE A 280 -22.12 9.36 -6.36
C PHE A 280 -22.28 10.44 -5.28
N CYS A 281 -21.97 11.70 -5.61
CA CYS A 281 -22.14 12.83 -4.69
C CYS A 281 -23.61 12.98 -4.25
N LEU A 282 -24.57 12.81 -5.16
CA LEU A 282 -26.00 12.82 -4.83
C LEU A 282 -26.36 11.67 -3.88
N PHE A 283 -25.89 10.45 -4.13
CA PHE A 283 -26.11 9.33 -3.20
C PHE A 283 -25.57 9.61 -1.80
N ILE A 284 -24.34 10.12 -1.69
CA ILE A 284 -23.74 10.47 -0.41
C ILE A 284 -24.58 11.51 0.34
N ILE A 285 -25.06 12.57 -0.32
CA ILE A 285 -25.94 13.56 0.29
C ILE A 285 -27.23 12.90 0.81
N THR A 286 -27.85 12.01 0.02
CA THR A 286 -29.08 11.33 0.47
C THR A 286 -28.83 10.43 1.68
N PHE A 287 -27.71 9.70 1.72
CA PHE A 287 -27.36 8.85 2.85
C PHE A 287 -26.99 9.66 4.10
N ILE A 288 -26.32 10.80 3.96
CA ILE A 288 -26.07 11.73 5.09
C ILE A 288 -27.41 12.15 5.72
N ILE A 289 -28.40 12.54 4.92
CA ILE A 289 -29.72 12.95 5.42
C ILE A 289 -30.44 11.77 6.10
N GLN A 290 -30.37 10.57 5.53
CA GLN A 290 -30.97 9.37 6.12
C GLN A 290 -30.33 9.00 7.46
N GLU A 291 -29.00 8.96 7.53
CA GLU A 291 -28.28 8.62 8.76
C GLU A 291 -28.42 9.71 9.82
N ALA A 292 -28.43 10.99 9.44
CA ALA A 292 -28.71 12.09 10.38
C ALA A 292 -30.10 11.93 11.05
N LYS A 293 -31.14 11.58 10.27
CA LYS A 293 -32.48 11.31 10.83
C LYS A 293 -32.48 10.11 11.77
N LYS A 294 -31.77 9.03 11.43
CA LYS A 294 -31.64 7.83 12.28
C LYS A 294 -30.91 8.16 13.58
N MET A 295 -29.81 8.90 13.52
CA MET A 295 -29.04 9.33 14.69
C MET A 295 -29.88 10.20 15.63
N ILE A 296 -30.66 11.16 15.11
CA ILE A 296 -31.54 12.01 15.93
C ILE A 296 -32.61 11.18 16.65
N LYS A 297 -33.19 10.17 15.97
CA LYS A 297 -34.26 9.33 16.53
C LYS A 297 -33.74 8.33 17.58
N LEU A 298 -32.61 7.67 17.30
CA LEU A 298 -32.09 6.54 18.10
C LEU A 298 -31.04 6.97 19.14
N LYS A 299 -30.44 8.16 19.01
CA LYS A 299 -29.41 8.71 19.90
C LYS A 299 -28.31 7.68 20.19
N LYS A 300 -28.11 7.29 21.47
CA LYS A 300 -27.04 6.35 21.87
C LYS A 300 -27.28 4.91 21.39
N LYS A 301 -28.53 4.47 21.26
CA LYS A 301 -28.86 3.12 20.77
C LYS A 301 -28.45 2.90 19.31
N TYR A 302 -28.16 3.97 18.58
CA TYR A 302 -27.68 3.88 17.21
C TYR A 302 -26.34 3.15 17.09
N PHE A 303 -25.41 3.42 18.02
CA PHE A 303 -24.04 2.90 17.99
C PHE A 303 -23.91 1.46 18.52
N GLU A 304 -24.98 0.88 19.07
CA GLU A 304 -24.99 -0.52 19.50
C GLU A 304 -25.05 -1.49 18.32
N SER A 305 -25.56 -1.04 17.16
CA SER A 305 -25.66 -1.87 15.96
C SER A 305 -24.39 -1.76 15.11
N ALA A 306 -23.72 -2.89 14.88
CA ALA A 306 -22.53 -2.98 14.02
C ALA A 306 -22.80 -2.46 12.60
N TRP A 307 -24.01 -2.68 12.06
CA TRP A 307 -24.39 -2.22 10.73
C TRP A 307 -24.49 -0.69 10.64
N ASN A 308 -24.92 -0.02 11.70
CA ASN A 308 -25.00 1.44 11.74
C ASN A 308 -23.59 2.04 11.84
N CYS A 309 -22.69 1.41 12.59
CA CYS A 309 -21.28 1.81 12.64
C CYS A 309 -20.63 1.68 11.25
N LEU A 310 -20.91 0.58 10.54
CA LEU A 310 -20.48 0.38 9.15
C LEU A 310 -21.03 1.47 8.22
N ASP A 311 -22.31 1.85 8.37
CA ASP A 311 -22.93 2.92 7.59
C ASP A 311 -22.23 4.27 7.80
N VAL A 312 -21.85 4.61 9.03
CA VAL A 312 -21.08 5.82 9.34
C VAL A 312 -19.67 5.76 8.76
N LEU A 313 -18.98 4.61 8.89
CA LEU A 313 -17.64 4.42 8.34
C LEU A 313 -17.61 4.67 6.83
N LEU A 314 -18.56 4.05 6.09
CA LEU A 314 -18.68 4.22 4.64
C LEU A 314 -18.89 5.69 4.25
N LEU A 315 -19.69 6.43 5.03
CA LEU A 315 -19.95 7.85 4.79
C LEU A 315 -18.72 8.73 5.05
N VAL A 316 -18.01 8.51 6.16
CA VAL A 316 -16.82 9.28 6.51
C VAL A 316 -15.73 9.11 5.45
N VAL A 317 -15.46 7.87 5.04
CA VAL A 317 -14.46 7.59 4.00
C VAL A 317 -14.86 8.21 2.66
N SER A 318 -16.15 8.15 2.31
CA SER A 318 -16.65 8.76 1.05
C SER A 318 -16.52 10.29 1.04
N ILE A 319 -16.78 10.96 2.17
CA ILE A 319 -16.60 12.42 2.28
C ILE A 319 -15.12 12.80 2.15
N LEU A 320 -14.23 12.08 2.83
CA LEU A 320 -12.79 12.28 2.71
C LEU A 320 -12.31 12.06 1.27
N ALA A 321 -12.89 11.07 0.58
CA ALA A 321 -12.55 10.78 -0.80
C ALA A 321 -12.92 11.92 -1.76
N ILE A 322 -14.08 12.57 -1.56
CA ILE A 322 -14.51 13.72 -2.36
C ILE A 322 -13.55 14.91 -2.12
N ILE A 323 -13.22 15.21 -0.86
CA ILE A 323 -12.31 16.31 -0.50
C ILE A 323 -10.94 16.09 -1.16
N PHE A 324 -10.40 14.87 -1.07
CA PHE A 324 -9.11 14.53 -1.66
C PHE A 324 -9.12 14.66 -3.19
N ASN A 325 -10.17 14.21 -3.87
CA ASN A 325 -10.30 14.32 -5.32
C ASN A 325 -10.24 15.78 -5.80
N ILE A 326 -10.93 16.69 -5.08
CA ILE A 326 -10.92 18.13 -5.39
C ILE A 326 -9.51 18.70 -5.17
N TYR A 327 -8.90 18.44 -4.01
CA TYR A 327 -7.55 18.92 -3.69
C TYR A 327 -6.52 18.46 -4.74
N ARG A 328 -6.52 17.17 -5.07
CA ARG A 328 -5.63 16.59 -6.08
C ARG A 328 -5.78 17.28 -7.43
N THR A 329 -7.00 17.55 -7.87
CA THR A 329 -7.24 18.18 -9.19
C THR A 329 -6.64 19.58 -9.28
N VAL A 330 -6.73 20.35 -8.19
CA VAL A 330 -6.11 21.68 -8.10
C VAL A 330 -4.58 21.57 -8.09
N GLU A 331 -4.02 20.69 -7.26
CA GLU A 331 -2.57 20.54 -7.15
C GLU A 331 -1.90 20.09 -8.46
N VAL A 332 -2.52 19.14 -9.18
CA VAL A 332 -2.04 18.70 -10.51
C VAL A 332 -1.96 19.88 -11.47
N SER A 333 -2.99 20.73 -11.50
CA SER A 333 -3.03 21.84 -12.44
C SER A 333 -1.90 22.85 -12.20
N LEU A 334 -1.56 23.10 -10.93
CA LEU A 334 -0.46 23.99 -10.55
C LEU A 334 0.91 23.40 -10.94
N LEU A 335 1.17 22.13 -10.58
CA LEU A 335 2.44 21.47 -10.91
C LEU A 335 2.65 21.32 -12.42
N MET A 336 1.57 21.12 -13.19
CA MET A 336 1.66 21.10 -14.64
C MET A 336 1.97 22.47 -15.24
N GLU A 337 1.42 23.55 -14.69
CA GLU A 337 1.72 24.92 -15.13
C GLU A 337 3.19 25.28 -14.87
N GLU A 338 3.71 24.89 -13.71
CA GLU A 338 5.13 25.07 -13.35
C GLU A 338 6.06 24.31 -14.29
N LEU A 339 5.77 23.03 -14.57
CA LEU A 339 6.57 22.21 -15.47
C LEU A 339 6.59 22.75 -16.91
N LEU A 340 5.47 23.32 -17.37
CA LEU A 340 5.41 23.96 -18.70
C LEU A 340 6.20 25.27 -18.74
N SER A 341 6.43 25.93 -17.60
CA SER A 341 7.20 27.16 -17.50
C SER A 341 8.71 26.92 -17.47
N ASP A 342 9.18 25.89 -16.75
CA ASP A 342 10.58 25.48 -16.71
C ASP A 342 10.74 23.95 -16.87
N PRO A 343 11.14 23.48 -18.07
CA PRO A 343 11.34 22.05 -18.33
C PRO A 343 12.67 21.52 -17.76
N THR A 344 13.50 22.36 -17.14
CA THR A 344 14.81 21.98 -16.58
C THR A 344 14.75 21.64 -15.10
N GLU A 345 13.63 21.89 -14.43
CA GLU A 345 13.41 21.52 -13.03
C GLU A 345 12.72 20.16 -12.89
N TYR A 346 12.89 19.54 -11.71
CA TYR A 346 12.21 18.30 -11.36
C TYR A 346 10.82 18.61 -10.79
N PRO A 347 9.74 18.11 -11.40
CA PRO A 347 8.41 18.20 -10.82
C PRO A 347 8.19 17.10 -9.77
N ASP A 348 7.82 17.47 -8.54
CA ASP A 348 7.51 16.52 -7.46
C ASP A 348 6.11 15.89 -7.62
N PHE A 349 5.94 15.07 -8.65
CA PHE A 349 4.76 14.22 -8.80
C PHE A 349 4.75 13.04 -7.81
N TYR A 350 5.87 12.74 -7.15
CA TYR A 350 5.92 11.66 -6.17
C TYR A 350 5.01 11.96 -4.98
N PHE A 351 5.05 13.18 -4.45
CA PHE A 351 4.16 13.59 -3.35
C PHE A 351 2.70 13.26 -3.66
N LEU A 352 2.26 13.64 -4.86
CA LEU A 352 0.89 13.42 -5.32
C LEU A 352 0.59 11.93 -5.54
N ALA A 353 1.51 11.20 -6.15
CA ALA A 353 1.37 9.77 -6.41
C ALA A 353 1.26 8.96 -5.11
N PHE A 354 2.07 9.30 -4.10
CA PHE A 354 2.02 8.68 -2.77
C PHE A 354 0.62 8.81 -2.14
N TRP A 355 0.07 10.03 -2.11
CA TRP A 355 -1.26 10.25 -1.57
C TRP A 355 -2.35 9.58 -2.41
N GLN A 356 -2.18 9.50 -3.73
CA GLN A 356 -3.12 8.80 -4.60
C GLN A 356 -3.16 7.29 -4.34
N VAL A 357 -2.01 6.66 -4.06
CA VAL A 357 -1.94 5.23 -3.72
C VAL A 357 -2.67 4.98 -2.41
N LEU A 358 -2.38 5.79 -1.37
CA LEU A 358 -3.07 5.68 -0.09
C LEU A 358 -4.59 5.89 -0.24
N TYR A 359 -5.00 6.84 -1.08
CA TYR A 359 -6.40 7.04 -1.42
C TYR A 359 -7.03 5.82 -2.10
N ASN A 360 -6.34 5.20 -3.06
CA ASN A 360 -6.82 3.98 -3.72
C ASN A 360 -6.96 2.81 -2.74
N GLU A 361 -6.02 2.65 -1.81
CA GLU A 361 -6.09 1.63 -0.74
C GLU A 361 -7.29 1.86 0.18
N LEU A 362 -7.51 3.10 0.63
CA LEU A 362 -8.67 3.47 1.45
C LEU A 362 -9.99 3.22 0.73
N ILE A 363 -10.08 3.55 -0.56
CA ILE A 363 -11.27 3.27 -1.37
C ILE A 363 -11.48 1.78 -1.57
N ALA A 364 -10.43 0.99 -1.82
CA ALA A 364 -10.55 -0.45 -1.96
C ALA A 364 -11.12 -1.10 -0.68
N VAL A 365 -10.65 -0.67 0.49
CA VAL A 365 -11.21 -1.10 1.78
C VAL A 365 -12.67 -0.65 1.94
N ASN A 366 -13.01 0.57 1.51
CA ASN A 366 -14.38 1.08 1.53
C ASN A 366 -15.34 0.25 0.65
N VAL A 367 -14.91 -0.10 -0.56
CA VAL A 367 -15.67 -0.96 -1.49
C VAL A 367 -15.86 -2.35 -0.89
N PHE A 368 -14.85 -2.92 -0.24
CA PHE A 368 -14.97 -4.20 0.45
C PHE A 368 -16.07 -4.18 1.52
N PHE A 369 -16.09 -3.13 2.36
CA PHE A 369 -17.15 -2.94 3.35
C PHE A 369 -18.53 -2.69 2.72
N ALA A 370 -18.58 -2.00 1.57
CA ALA A 370 -19.82 -1.82 0.83
C ALA A 370 -20.38 -3.16 0.31
N TRP A 371 -19.52 -4.07 -0.16
CA TRP A 371 -19.95 -5.43 -0.51
C TRP A 371 -20.48 -6.21 0.69
N ILE A 372 -19.80 -6.15 1.84
CA ILE A 372 -20.27 -6.81 3.08
C ILE A 372 -21.65 -6.29 3.50
N LYS A 373 -21.93 -4.99 3.32
CA LYS A 373 -23.21 -4.39 3.69
C LYS A 373 -24.40 -4.99 2.94
N ILE A 374 -24.20 -5.65 1.79
CA ILE A 374 -25.26 -6.40 1.10
C ILE A 374 -25.87 -7.48 2.02
N PHE A 375 -25.07 -8.10 2.91
CA PHE A 375 -25.56 -9.12 3.83
C PHE A 375 -26.67 -8.60 4.77
N LYS A 376 -26.68 -7.31 5.11
CA LYS A 376 -27.77 -6.66 5.88
C LYS A 376 -29.11 -6.75 5.16
N TYR A 377 -29.11 -6.71 3.84
CA TYR A 377 -30.31 -6.77 3.02
C TYR A 377 -30.64 -8.19 2.56
N VAL A 378 -29.69 -9.13 2.58
CA VAL A 378 -29.92 -10.54 2.22
C VAL A 378 -30.40 -11.36 3.42
N SER A 379 -30.33 -10.82 4.64
CA SER A 379 -30.80 -11.47 5.87
C SER A 379 -32.32 -11.71 5.95
N PHE A 380 -33.09 -11.42 4.89
CA PHE A 380 -34.49 -11.84 4.77
C PHE A 380 -34.65 -13.34 4.50
N ASN A 381 -33.61 -14.01 3.97
CA ASN A 381 -33.63 -15.45 3.80
C ASN A 381 -33.38 -16.15 5.14
N LYS A 382 -34.34 -16.98 5.61
CA LYS A 382 -34.26 -17.74 6.88
C LYS A 382 -32.92 -18.46 7.04
N THR A 383 -32.37 -19.03 5.97
CA THR A 383 -31.08 -19.75 6.01
C THR A 383 -29.88 -18.83 6.24
N MET A 384 -29.88 -17.62 5.67
CA MET A 384 -28.82 -16.63 5.86
C MET A 384 -28.92 -15.95 7.24
N THR A 385 -30.15 -15.72 7.73
CA THR A 385 -30.36 -15.28 9.12
C THR A 385 -29.83 -16.30 10.11
N GLN A 386 -30.04 -17.60 9.85
CA GLN A 386 -29.50 -18.67 10.67
C GLN A 386 -27.96 -18.63 10.72
N LEU A 387 -27.28 -18.49 9.58
CA LEU A 387 -25.81 -18.37 9.52
C LEU A 387 -25.29 -17.12 10.25
N SER A 388 -25.90 -15.95 10.02
CA SER A 388 -25.50 -14.73 10.72
C SER A 388 -25.75 -14.82 12.22
N SER A 389 -26.84 -15.47 12.64
CA SER A 389 -27.15 -15.70 14.05
C SER A 389 -26.16 -16.68 14.69
N THR A 390 -25.75 -17.73 13.98
CA THR A 390 -24.70 -18.64 14.47
C THR A 390 -23.40 -17.92 14.72
N LEU A 391 -22.96 -17.09 13.77
CA LEU A 391 -21.71 -16.34 13.90
C LEU A 391 -21.76 -15.32 15.04
N SER A 392 -22.90 -14.63 15.20
CA SER A 392 -23.10 -13.67 16.29
C SER A 392 -23.11 -14.35 17.66
N ARG A 393 -23.75 -15.53 17.78
CA ARG A 393 -23.83 -16.30 19.03
C ARG A 393 -22.48 -16.88 19.42
N CYS A 394 -21.73 -17.45 18.47
CA CYS A 394 -20.42 -18.03 18.73
C CYS A 394 -19.29 -17.01 18.84
N ALA A 395 -19.52 -15.75 18.44
CA ALA A 395 -18.49 -14.69 18.47
C ALA A 395 -17.84 -14.53 19.85
N LYS A 396 -18.60 -14.66 20.95
CA LYS A 396 -18.06 -14.54 22.30
C LYS A 396 -17.13 -15.71 22.65
N ASP A 397 -17.51 -16.93 22.27
CA ASP A 397 -16.71 -18.13 22.55
C ASP A 397 -15.48 -18.19 21.66
N ILE A 398 -15.62 -17.81 20.39
CA ILE A 398 -14.50 -17.61 19.45
C ILE A 398 -13.55 -16.55 19.98
N LEU A 399 -14.05 -15.43 20.52
CA LEU A 399 -13.19 -14.37 21.07
C LEU A 399 -12.40 -14.89 22.29
N GLY A 400 -13.03 -15.67 23.16
CA GLY A 400 -12.34 -16.33 24.28
C GLY A 400 -11.25 -17.29 23.81
N PHE A 401 -11.55 -18.11 22.81
CA PHE A 401 -10.56 -19.01 22.20
C PHE A 401 -9.44 -18.27 21.47
N ALA A 402 -9.76 -17.19 20.77
CA ALA A 402 -8.79 -16.40 20.01
C ALA A 402 -7.69 -15.86 20.93
N ILE A 403 -8.02 -15.48 22.18
CA ILE A 403 -7.02 -15.06 23.17
C ILE A 403 -6.04 -16.21 23.46
N MET A 404 -6.55 -17.43 23.70
CA MET A 404 -5.69 -18.59 23.92
C MET A 404 -4.83 -18.92 22.69
N PHE A 405 -5.41 -18.85 21.50
CA PHE A 405 -4.71 -19.04 20.24
C PHE A 405 -3.55 -18.05 20.09
N PHE A 406 -3.80 -16.75 20.26
CA PHE A 406 -2.77 -15.72 20.08
C PHE A 406 -1.65 -15.80 21.13
N ILE A 407 -1.94 -16.27 22.35
CA ILE A 407 -0.89 -16.51 23.35
C ILE A 407 0.10 -17.57 22.84
N VAL A 408 -0.40 -18.72 22.38
CA VAL A 408 0.45 -19.80 21.84
C VAL A 408 1.14 -19.33 20.56
N PHE A 409 0.41 -18.65 19.68
CA PHE A 409 0.91 -18.16 18.40
C PHE A 409 2.08 -17.18 18.59
N PHE A 410 1.93 -16.16 19.45
CA PHE A 410 2.99 -15.20 19.74
C PHE A 410 4.16 -15.83 20.51
N ALA A 411 3.92 -16.83 21.36
CA ALA A 411 5.00 -17.56 22.02
C ALA A 411 5.90 -18.26 21.00
N TYR A 412 5.31 -18.93 20.00
CA TYR A 412 6.08 -19.50 18.89
C TYR A 412 6.71 -18.41 18.01
N ALA A 413 6.05 -17.27 17.81
CA ALA A 413 6.60 -16.19 16.97
C ALA A 413 7.87 -15.63 17.60
N GLN A 414 7.85 -15.42 18.92
CA GLN A 414 9.01 -14.99 19.69
C GLN A 414 10.11 -16.07 19.72
N LEU A 415 9.75 -17.34 19.88
CA LEU A 415 10.72 -18.44 19.81
C LEU A 415 11.40 -18.49 18.43
N GLY A 416 10.63 -18.41 17.34
CA GLY A 416 11.14 -18.42 15.98
C GLY A 416 12.04 -17.23 15.69
N TYR A 417 11.66 -16.02 16.13
CA TYR A 417 12.47 -14.82 16.00
C TYR A 417 13.84 -14.97 16.70
N LEU A 418 13.85 -15.48 17.94
CA LEU A 418 15.08 -15.63 18.72
C LEU A 418 16.01 -16.73 18.18
N VAL A 419 15.46 -17.82 17.63
CA VAL A 419 16.25 -18.95 17.14
C VAL A 419 16.72 -18.73 15.70
N PHE A 420 15.83 -18.29 14.81
CA PHE A 420 16.07 -18.24 13.36
C PHE A 420 16.28 -16.83 12.80
N GLY A 421 15.97 -15.77 13.55
CA GLY A 421 15.96 -14.40 13.02
C GLY A 421 17.31 -13.85 12.58
N LEU A 422 18.42 -14.48 12.99
CA LEU A 422 19.77 -14.09 12.54
C LEU A 422 20.18 -14.71 11.20
N GLN A 423 19.50 -15.76 10.75
CA GLN A 423 19.94 -16.58 9.62
C GLN A 423 18.87 -16.73 8.53
N VAL A 424 17.59 -16.64 8.89
CA VAL A 424 16.47 -16.83 7.96
C VAL A 424 15.69 -15.54 7.80
N GLU A 425 15.61 -15.02 6.57
CA GLU A 425 14.92 -13.76 6.24
C GLU A 425 13.44 -13.79 6.66
N GLU A 426 12.77 -14.93 6.53
CA GLU A 426 11.37 -15.14 6.93
C GLU A 426 11.14 -14.93 8.44
N PHE A 427 12.21 -15.01 9.25
CA PHE A 427 12.19 -14.77 10.70
C PHE A 427 12.96 -13.50 11.11
N SER A 428 13.41 -12.68 10.15
CA SER A 428 14.27 -11.51 10.38
C SER A 428 13.67 -10.42 11.28
N SER A 429 12.35 -10.28 11.25
CA SER A 429 11.60 -9.32 12.08
C SER A 429 10.42 -10.00 12.75
N PHE A 430 10.00 -9.48 13.90
CA PHE A 430 8.86 -10.05 14.63
C PHE A 430 7.55 -10.07 13.81
N PRO A 431 7.19 -9.03 13.04
CA PRO A 431 6.05 -9.09 12.12
C PRO A 431 6.22 -10.15 11.02
N ASN A 432 7.41 -10.27 10.43
CA ASN A 432 7.68 -11.30 9.42
C ASN A 432 7.51 -12.70 10.01
N CYS A 433 7.93 -12.93 11.27
CA CYS A 433 7.71 -14.21 11.96
C CYS A 433 6.21 -14.57 12.05
N ILE A 434 5.35 -13.60 12.37
CA ILE A 434 3.89 -13.78 12.44
C ILE A 434 3.35 -14.18 11.06
N PHE A 435 3.76 -13.48 10.00
CA PHE A 435 3.35 -13.81 8.62
C PHE A 435 3.84 -15.20 8.19
N THR A 436 5.09 -15.52 8.48
CA THR A 436 5.69 -16.83 8.19
C THR A 436 4.95 -17.95 8.89
N GLN A 437 4.49 -17.75 10.13
CA GLN A 437 3.66 -18.73 10.82
C GLN A 437 2.31 -18.95 10.17
N PHE A 438 1.64 -17.89 9.69
CA PHE A 438 0.42 -18.05 8.90
C PHE A 438 0.69 -18.80 7.59
N ARG A 439 1.81 -18.53 6.90
CA ARG A 439 2.22 -19.27 5.70
C ARG A 439 2.44 -20.76 6.00
N ILE A 440 3.09 -21.09 7.11
CA ILE A 440 3.27 -22.48 7.56
C ILE A 440 1.91 -23.16 7.77
N VAL A 441 0.94 -22.50 8.40
CA VAL A 441 -0.42 -23.04 8.61
C VAL A 441 -1.15 -23.30 7.28
N LEU A 442 -0.91 -22.47 6.26
CA LEU A 442 -1.45 -22.63 4.91
C LEU A 442 -0.69 -23.70 4.08
N GLY A 443 0.45 -24.19 4.57
CA GLY A 443 1.27 -25.20 3.90
C GLY A 443 2.38 -24.64 3.00
N ASP A 444 2.64 -23.33 3.06
CA ASP A 444 3.74 -22.67 2.35
C ASP A 444 4.90 -22.41 3.33
N PHE A 445 5.98 -23.18 3.24
CA PHE A 445 7.12 -23.08 4.16
C PHE A 445 8.42 -23.56 3.53
N ASN A 446 9.53 -22.89 3.85
CA ASN A 446 10.87 -23.34 3.49
C ASN A 446 11.52 -24.11 4.65
N PHE A 447 11.20 -25.41 4.76
CA PHE A 447 11.73 -26.24 5.84
C PHE A 447 13.26 -26.37 5.80
N GLN A 448 13.85 -26.39 4.60
CA GLN A 448 15.30 -26.53 4.44
C GLN A 448 16.06 -25.37 5.09
N ALA A 449 15.59 -24.13 4.89
CA ALA A 449 16.20 -22.96 5.53
C ALA A 449 16.12 -23.02 7.08
N ILE A 450 15.03 -23.57 7.63
CA ILE A 450 14.85 -23.72 9.08
C ILE A 450 15.79 -24.79 9.66
N GLU A 451 15.94 -25.92 8.95
CA GLU A 451 16.84 -27.01 9.35
C GLU A 451 18.32 -26.61 9.24
N ASP A 452 18.69 -25.90 8.16
CA ASP A 452 20.04 -25.39 7.95
C ASP A 452 20.44 -24.37 9.02
N ALA A 453 19.48 -23.55 9.48
CA ALA A 453 19.71 -22.59 10.54
C ALA A 453 19.98 -23.26 11.90
N ASN A 454 19.19 -24.27 12.25
CA ASN A 454 19.46 -25.09 13.43
C ASN A 454 18.95 -26.53 13.25
N ARG A 455 19.89 -27.46 13.04
CA ARG A 455 19.60 -28.87 12.77
C ARG A 455 18.79 -29.59 13.86
N ILE A 456 18.83 -29.09 15.11
CA ILE A 456 18.12 -29.73 16.24
C ILE A 456 16.83 -28.96 16.54
N LEU A 457 16.94 -27.65 16.81
CA LEU A 457 15.79 -26.83 17.20
C LEU A 457 14.84 -26.56 16.03
N GLY A 458 15.31 -26.55 14.79
CA GLY A 458 14.51 -26.34 13.58
C GLY A 458 13.39 -27.37 13.43
N PRO A 459 13.72 -28.67 13.28
CA PRO A 459 12.71 -29.72 13.19
C PRO A 459 11.79 -29.79 14.42
N ILE A 460 12.34 -29.60 15.63
CA ILE A 460 11.54 -29.60 16.86
C ILE A 460 10.52 -28.46 16.84
N TYR A 461 10.94 -27.24 16.52
CA TYR A 461 10.06 -26.07 16.39
C TYR A 461 8.95 -26.33 15.37
N PHE A 462 9.32 -26.82 14.18
CA PHE A 462 8.36 -27.03 13.09
C PHE A 462 7.32 -28.12 13.44
N ILE A 463 7.77 -29.28 13.92
CA ILE A 463 6.87 -30.40 14.26
C ILE A 463 5.94 -30.02 15.41
N THR A 464 6.47 -29.38 16.46
CA THR A 464 5.65 -28.97 17.62
C THR A 464 4.66 -27.88 17.25
N PHE A 465 5.07 -26.88 16.44
CA PHE A 465 4.16 -25.85 15.95
C PHE A 465 3.02 -26.44 15.11
N VAL A 466 3.32 -27.29 14.13
CA VAL A 466 2.29 -27.96 13.31
C VAL A 466 1.36 -28.80 14.19
N PHE A 467 1.91 -29.56 15.15
CA PHE A 467 1.09 -30.34 16.06
C PHE A 467 0.09 -29.48 16.86
N PHE A 468 0.57 -28.46 17.57
CA PHE A 468 -0.28 -27.66 18.44
C PHE A 468 -1.20 -26.71 17.65
N VAL A 469 -0.68 -26.00 16.66
CA VAL A 469 -1.46 -24.96 15.96
C VAL A 469 -2.40 -25.57 14.94
N PHE A 470 -1.93 -26.52 14.13
CA PHE A 470 -2.75 -27.12 13.09
C PHE A 470 -3.69 -28.20 13.66
N PHE A 471 -3.17 -29.20 14.38
CA PHE A 471 -4.02 -30.32 14.81
C PHE A 471 -4.86 -30.04 16.06
N VAL A 472 -4.38 -29.22 16.99
CA VAL A 472 -5.15 -28.93 18.21
C VAL A 472 -6.00 -27.67 18.02
N LEU A 473 -5.38 -26.52 17.74
CA LEU A 473 -6.08 -25.24 17.77
C LEU A 473 -7.09 -25.06 16.61
N LEU A 474 -6.75 -25.42 15.36
CA LEU A 474 -7.74 -25.32 14.26
C LEU A 474 -8.93 -26.27 14.46
N ASN A 475 -8.70 -27.49 14.95
CA ASN A 475 -9.79 -28.43 15.20
C ASN A 475 -10.69 -27.97 16.36
N MET A 476 -10.13 -27.31 17.37
CA MET A 476 -10.92 -26.70 18.44
C MET A 476 -11.79 -25.55 17.92
N PHE A 477 -11.26 -24.71 17.02
CA PHE A 477 -12.03 -23.65 16.36
C PHE A 477 -13.22 -24.21 15.58
N LEU A 478 -13.01 -25.28 14.81
CA LEU A 478 -14.07 -25.96 14.07
C LEU A 478 -15.13 -26.56 15.00
N ALA A 479 -14.71 -27.12 16.14
CA ALA A 479 -15.62 -27.69 17.12
C ALA A 479 -16.57 -26.64 17.72
N ILE A 480 -16.07 -25.46 18.11
CA ILE A 480 -16.88 -24.35 18.65
C ILE A 480 -17.94 -23.90 17.64
N ILE A 481 -17.55 -23.76 16.37
CA ILE A 481 -18.50 -23.36 15.31
C ILE A 481 -19.54 -24.45 15.08
N ASN A 482 -19.15 -25.72 15.05
CA ASN A 482 -20.07 -26.81 14.77
C ASN A 482 -21.12 -26.99 15.89
N ASP A 483 -20.71 -26.83 17.15
CA ASP A 483 -21.61 -26.94 18.30
C ASP A 483 -22.67 -25.82 18.29
N THR A 484 -22.22 -24.57 18.17
CA THR A 484 -23.11 -23.40 18.07
C THR A 484 -23.99 -23.42 16.82
N TYR A 485 -23.49 -23.92 15.69
CA TYR A 485 -24.29 -24.13 14.49
C TYR A 485 -25.42 -25.15 14.71
N SER A 486 -25.10 -26.26 15.37
CA SER A 486 -26.07 -27.31 15.69
C SER A 486 -27.16 -26.81 16.66
N GLU A 487 -26.78 -26.02 17.66
CA GLU A 487 -27.70 -25.39 18.62
C GLU A 487 -28.67 -24.43 17.93
N VAL A 488 -28.17 -23.48 17.13
CA VAL A 488 -29.04 -22.53 16.42
C VAL A 488 -29.91 -23.25 15.38
N LYS A 489 -29.42 -24.32 14.76
CA LYS A 489 -30.24 -25.13 13.84
C LYS A 489 -31.42 -25.78 14.57
N ALA A 490 -31.22 -26.29 15.78
CA ALA A 490 -32.29 -26.83 16.60
C ALA A 490 -33.31 -25.74 16.98
N ASP A 491 -32.84 -24.57 17.41
CA ASP A 491 -33.70 -23.42 17.76
C ASP A 491 -34.59 -22.98 16.57
N PHE A 492 -34.01 -22.90 15.36
CA PHE A 492 -34.76 -22.53 14.15
C PHE A 492 -35.79 -23.60 13.75
N GLN A 493 -35.52 -24.89 13.99
CA GLN A 493 -36.48 -25.96 13.75
C GLN A 493 -37.68 -25.86 14.71
N LEU A 494 -37.45 -25.58 16.00
CA LEU A 494 -38.50 -25.40 17.00
C LEU A 494 -39.43 -24.22 16.65
N ILE A 495 -38.86 -23.05 16.29
CA ILE A 495 -39.64 -21.88 15.87
C ILE A 495 -40.50 -22.19 14.63
N SER A 496 -39.97 -22.97 13.68
CA SER A 496 -40.73 -23.36 12.48
C SER A 496 -41.91 -24.28 12.79
N SER A 497 -41.79 -25.16 13.79
CA SER A 497 -42.89 -26.04 14.22
C SER A 497 -43.98 -25.29 15.00
N GLU A 498 -43.61 -24.30 15.82
CA GLU A 498 -44.57 -23.47 16.56
C GLU A 498 -45.36 -22.53 15.63
N GLU A 499 -44.71 -21.91 14.63
CA GLU A 499 -45.40 -21.09 13.60
C GLU A 499 -46.43 -21.91 12.81
N LEU A 500 -46.16 -23.21 12.58
CA LEU A 500 -47.04 -24.11 11.83
C LEU A 500 -48.26 -24.52 12.69
N GLN A 501 -48.03 -24.86 13.96
CA GLN A 501 -49.10 -25.18 14.91
C GLN A 501 -50.05 -24.00 15.15
N ILE A 502 -49.52 -22.77 15.30
CA ILE A 502 -50.35 -21.56 15.48
C ILE A 502 -51.16 -21.26 14.22
N ARG A 503 -50.57 -21.44 13.02
CA ARG A 503 -51.30 -21.26 11.75
C ARG A 503 -52.46 -22.24 11.58
N ASP A 504 -52.30 -23.48 12.03
CA ASP A 504 -53.37 -24.48 12.01
C ASP A 504 -54.45 -24.19 13.06
N LEU A 505 -54.07 -23.64 14.22
CA LEU A 505 -55.00 -23.24 15.29
C LEU A 505 -55.87 -22.02 14.91
N PHE A 506 -55.40 -21.16 14.02
CA PHE A 506 -56.17 -20.05 13.45
C PHE A 506 -56.99 -20.43 12.20
N ARG A 507 -56.82 -21.65 11.68
CA ARG A 507 -57.51 -22.16 10.48
C ARG A 507 -58.70 -23.06 10.81
N GLN A 508 -58.84 -23.48 12.07
CA GLN A 508 -60.08 -23.99 12.68
C GLN A 508 -60.87 -22.83 13.27
#